data_AF-A0A5J4UKW5-F1
#
_entry.id   AF-A0A5J4UKW5-F1
#
_cell.length_a   1.000
_cell.length_b   1.000
_cell.length_c   1.000
_cell.angle_alpha   90.00
_cell.angle_beta   90.00
_cell.angle_gamma   90.00
#
_symmetry.space_group_name_H-M   'P 1'
#
loop_
_entity.id
_entity.type
_entity.pdbx_description
1 polymer ?
#
loop_
_entity_poly.entity_id
_entity_poly.type
_entity_poly.pdbx_seq_one_letter_code
_entity_poly.pdbx_strand_id
1 'polypeptide(L)' 'KGTLHLFVDGAQQPIYISGINEKVRFVIYMYWAGSTCILRSLKKLSTPTVGHLPNEKALQW' A
#
# COMPACT_ATOMS: atom_id res chain seq x y z
N LYS A 1 5.96 4.64 -14.23
CA LYS A 1 4.69 4.73 -13.48
C LYS A 1 4.79 3.79 -12.29
N GLY A 2 4.72 4.30 -11.07
CA GLY A 2 4.73 3.50 -9.85
C GLY A 2 3.37 2.85 -9.59
N THR A 3 3.38 1.84 -8.71
CA THR A 3 2.19 1.20 -8.18
C THR A 3 2.19 1.22 -6.65
N LEU A 4 1.01 1.17 -6.04
CA LEU A 4 0.83 1.05 -4.61
C LEU A 4 -0.02 -0.18 -4.31
N HIS A 5 0.55 -1.12 -3.55
CA HIS A 5 -0.10 -2.35 -3.11
C HIS A 5 -0.21 -2.35 -1.59
N LEU A 6 -1.36 -2.75 -1.06
CA LEU A 6 -1.58 -2.92 0.38
C LEU A 6 -1.42 -4.41 0.75
N PHE A 7 -0.78 -4.64 1.89
CA PHE A 7 -0.70 -5.96 2.52
C PHE A 7 -1.36 -5.87 3.89
N VAL A 8 -2.30 -6.76 4.19
CA VAL A 8 -2.95 -6.89 5.50
C VAL A 8 -2.55 -8.24 6.06
N ASP A 9 -1.96 -8.24 7.25
CA ASP A 9 -1.43 -9.45 7.91
C ASP A 9 -0.52 -10.29 7.00
N GLY A 10 0.29 -9.62 6.17
CA GLY A 10 1.20 -10.25 5.21
C GLY A 10 0.56 -10.71 3.90
N ALA A 11 -0.78 -10.66 3.77
CA ALA A 11 -1.49 -11.03 2.56
C ALA A 11 -1.68 -9.81 1.63
N GLN A 12 -1.23 -9.94 0.38
CA GLN A 12 -1.44 -8.91 -0.65
C GLN A 12 -2.92 -8.75 -0.97
N GLN A 13 -3.39 -7.51 -1.03
CA GLN A 13 -4.76 -7.18 -1.43
C GLN A 13 -4.90 -7.14 -2.97
N PRO A 14 -6.03 -7.60 -3.54
CA PRO A 14 -6.22 -7.69 -4.99
C PRO A 14 -6.42 -6.33 -5.67
N ILE A 15 -6.86 -5.31 -4.93
CA ILE A 15 -7.02 -3.95 -5.45
C ILE A 15 -5.75 -3.17 -5.16
N TYR A 16 -5.19 -2.55 -6.21
CA TYR A 16 -3.99 -1.74 -6.12
C TYR A 16 -4.09 -0.49 -6.99
N ILE A 17 -3.26 0.51 -6.71
CA ILE A 17 -3.20 1.74 -7.49
C ILE A 17 -2.04 1.64 -8.48
N SER A 18 -2.27 2.08 -9.71
CA SER A 18 -1.26 2.13 -10.77
C SER A 18 -1.22 3.51 -11.41
N GLY A 19 -0.12 3.83 -12.10
CA GLY A 19 -0.04 5.06 -12.89
C GLY A 19 0.56 6.27 -12.17
N ILE A 20 1.03 6.10 -10.93
CA ILE A 20 1.60 7.18 -10.09
C ILE A 20 2.88 7.73 -10.74
N ASN A 21 2.96 9.04 -10.97
CA ASN A 21 4.15 9.70 -11.53
C ASN A 21 4.75 10.78 -10.62
N GLU A 22 4.02 11.18 -9.58
CA GLU A 22 4.44 12.14 -8.57
C GLU A 22 4.93 11.49 -7.26
N LYS A 23 5.42 12.35 -6.34
CA LYS A 23 5.78 11.95 -4.98
C LYS A 23 4.52 11.61 -4.18
N VAL A 24 4.51 10.45 -3.54
CA VAL A 24 3.41 10.00 -2.67
C VAL A 24 3.69 10.36 -1.22
N ARG A 25 2.64 10.70 -0.47
CA ARG A 25 2.67 10.83 1.00
C ARG A 25 1.73 9.79 1.60
N PHE A 26 2.17 9.12 2.66
CA PHE A 26 1.30 8.25 3.45
C PHE A 26 0.62 9.05 4.53
N VAL A 27 -0.70 9.00 4.59
CA VAL A 27 -1.52 9.68 5.60
C VAL A 27 -2.40 8.64 6.28
N ILE A 28 -2.39 8.63 7.60
CA ILE A 28 -3.22 7.73 8.41
C ILE A 28 -4.17 8.61 9.21
N TYR A 29 -5.47 8.35 9.06
CA TYR A 29 -6.53 9.05 9.79
C TYR A 29 -7.10 8.14 10.87
N MET A 30 -7.12 8.60 12.11
CA MET A 30 -7.69 7.88 13.26
C MET A 30 -8.90 8.68 13.76
N TYR A 31 -10.11 8.12 13.65
CA TYR A 31 -11.36 8.82 13.98
C TYR A 31 -11.68 8.82 15.48
N TRP A 32 -11.46 7.68 16.17
CA TRP A 32 -11.91 7.50 17.56
C TRP A 32 -10.87 7.95 18.58
N ALA A 33 -11.33 8.55 19.68
CA ALA A 33 -10.48 8.86 20.83
C ALA A 33 -9.80 7.60 21.37
N GLY A 34 -8.50 7.71 21.71
CA GLY A 34 -7.68 6.59 22.18
C GLY A 34 -7.15 5.66 21.08
N SER A 35 -7.48 5.91 19.81
CA SER A 35 -6.94 5.13 18.68
C SER A 35 -5.45 5.35 18.52
N THR A 36 -4.69 4.26 18.38
CA THR A 36 -3.23 4.30 18.17
C THR A 36 -2.84 3.62 16.87
N CYS A 37 -1.95 4.23 16.10
CA CYS A 37 -1.28 3.60 14.96
C CYS A 37 0.23 3.68 15.18
N ILE A 38 0.92 2.56 15.05
CA ILE A 38 2.37 2.48 15.24
C ILE A 38 3.03 2.15 13.91
N LEU A 39 3.78 3.11 13.37
CA LEU A 39 4.66 2.85 12.23
C LEU A 39 5.91 2.13 12.73
N ARG A 40 5.98 0.81 12.51
CA ARG A 40 7.11 -0.01 12.99
C ARG A 40 8.41 0.25 12.23
N SER A 41 8.33 0.42 10.91
CA SER A 41 9.49 0.69 10.06
C SER A 41 9.07 1.17 8.68
N LEU A 42 9.93 1.97 8.04
CA LEU A 42 9.86 2.27 6.62
C LEU A 42 11.17 1.79 5.99
N LYS A 43 11.09 0.83 5.07
CA LYS A 43 12.26 0.20 4.44
C LYS A 43 12.11 0.21 2.93
N LYS A 44 13.21 0.50 2.23
CA LYS A 44 13.31 0.27 0.79
C LYS A 44 13.75 -1.18 0.58
N LEU A 45 12.92 -1.97 -0.10
CA LEU A 45 13.24 -3.34 -0.45
C LEU A 45 14.05 -3.36 -1.77
N SER A 46 15.00 -4.28 -1.90
CA SER A 46 15.80 -4.49 -3.12
C SER A 46 14.97 -5.11 -4.25
N THR A 47 14.05 -6.00 -3.90
CA THR A 47 13.09 -6.63 -4.81
C THR A 47 11.65 -6.39 -4.32
N PRO A 48 10.69 -6.14 -5.21
CA PRO A 48 9.28 -6.06 -4.82
C PRO A 48 8.81 -7.40 -4.26
N THR A 49 8.04 -7.37 -3.17
CA THR A 49 7.33 -8.54 -2.62
C THR A 49 5.97 -8.79 -3.29
N VAL A 50 5.62 -7.99 -4.30
CA VAL A 50 4.34 -8.05 -5.01
C VAL A 50 4.32 -9.28 -5.91
N GLY A 51 3.30 -10.10 -5.75
CA GLY A 51 2.99 -11.22 -6.64
C GLY A 51 1.79 -10.93 -7.54
N HIS A 52 1.62 -11.71 -8.60
CA HIS A 52 0.39 -11.69 -9.40
C HIS A 52 -0.73 -12.40 -8.63
N LEU A 53 -1.88 -11.74 -8.49
CA LEU A 53 -3.06 -12.32 -7.86
C LEU A 53 -4.17 -12.58 -8.89
N PRO A 54 -4.89 -13.72 -8.80
CA PRO A 54 -6.12 -13.90 -9.54
C PRO A 54 -7.11 -12.78 -9.21
N ASN A 55 -7.74 -12.20 -10.24
CA ASN A 55 -8.72 -11.10 -10.12
C ASN A 55 -8.15 -9.79 -9.57
N GLU A 56 -6.84 -9.56 -9.68
CA GLU A 56 -6.29 -8.25 -9.35
C GLU A 56 -6.90 -7.15 -10.21
N LYS A 57 -7.13 -5.99 -9.58
CA LYS A 57 -7.72 -4.83 -10.24
C LYS A 57 -6.89 -3.60 -9.98
N ALA A 58 -6.34 -3.05 -11.06
CA ALA A 58 -5.65 -1.78 -11.04
C ALA A 58 -6.66 -0.62 -11.05
N LEU A 59 -6.57 0.25 -10.05
CA LEU A 59 -7.17 1.57 -10.06
C LEU A 59 -6.15 2.55 -10.65
N GLN A 60 -6.57 3.36 -11.63
CA GLN A 60 -5.68 4.41 -12.16
C GLN A 60 -5.62 5.57 -11.17
N TRP A 61 -4.39 6.02 -10.93
CA TRP A 61 -4.07 7.21 -10.17
C TRP A 61 -4.55 8.48 -10.87
#